data_AF-A0A7Y4YBI1-F1
#
_entry.id   AF-A0A7Y4YBI1-F1
#
_cell.length_a   1.000
_cell.length_b   1.000
_cell.length_c   1.000
_cell.angle_alpha   90.00
_cell.angle_beta   90.00
_cell.angle_gamma   90.00
#
_symmetry.space_group_name_H-M   'P 1'
#
loop_
_entity.id
_entity.type
_entity.pdbx_description
1 polymer ?
#
loop_
_entity_poly.entity_id
_entity_poly.type
_entity_poly.pdbx_seq_one_letter_code
_entity_poly.pdbx_strand_id
1 'polypeptide(L)'
;MSAHSASPEITFHADHSGGTKKIWRTFWLLSVITVIELAIGLAIYNIHKGEAPNHTLVLMFKGVVCILTLAKAYYIVSIFMHLGDEIRNMIMTIVVPLCLFIWFIIAFLWDGNSWKNLRNTDAGSREYKTEQVAKPAAIEKGAKD
;
A
#
# COMPACT_ATOMS: atom_id res chain seq x y z
N MET A 1 -71.30 -5.04 3.80
CA MET A 1 -70.20 -4.38 3.09
C MET A 1 -69.80 -3.17 3.91
N SER A 2 -68.64 -3.19 4.58
CA SER A 2 -68.09 -2.02 5.27
C SER A 2 -66.67 -1.82 4.78
N ALA A 3 -66.39 -0.59 4.36
CA ALA A 3 -65.22 -0.20 3.59
C ALA A 3 -63.92 -0.44 4.35
N HIS A 4 -63.01 -1.19 3.73
CA HIS A 4 -61.62 -1.27 4.17
C HIS A 4 -60.96 0.06 3.81
N SER A 5 -60.69 0.89 4.82
CA SER A 5 -59.97 2.16 4.66
C SER A 5 -58.52 1.84 4.30
N ALA A 6 -58.19 1.89 3.01
CA ALA A 6 -56.83 1.78 2.53
C ALA A 6 -56.08 3.08 2.92
N SER A 7 -55.26 3.00 3.98
CA SER A 7 -54.34 4.07 4.32
C SER A 7 -53.40 4.30 3.12
N PRO A 8 -53.22 5.55 2.65
CA PRO A 8 -52.17 5.85 1.70
C PRO A 8 -50.84 5.69 2.45
N GLU A 9 -50.11 4.61 2.16
CA GLU A 9 -48.72 4.48 2.57
C GLU A 9 -47.95 5.64 1.96
N ILE A 10 -47.55 6.62 2.78
CA ILE A 10 -46.71 7.73 2.31
C ILE A 10 -45.32 7.14 2.09
N THR A 11 -45.08 6.65 0.88
CA THR A 11 -43.76 6.23 0.42
C THR A 11 -42.90 7.48 0.23
N PHE A 12 -42.27 7.94 1.31
CA PHE A 12 -41.20 8.92 1.22
C PHE A 12 -40.02 8.26 0.51
N HIS A 13 -39.92 8.46 -0.80
CA HIS A 13 -38.70 8.14 -1.52
C HIS A 13 -37.60 9.04 -0.97
N ALA A 14 -36.73 8.48 -0.12
CA ALA A 14 -35.54 9.17 0.35
C ALA A 14 -34.75 9.61 -0.88
N ASP A 15 -34.59 10.93 -1.03
CA ASP A 15 -33.82 11.53 -2.11
C ASP A 15 -32.33 11.18 -1.90
N HIS A 16 -31.86 10.09 -2.52
CA HIS A 16 -30.51 9.57 -2.39
C HIS A 16 -29.46 10.36 -3.21
N SER A 17 -29.76 11.58 -3.68
CA SER A 17 -28.92 12.26 -4.69
C SER A 17 -27.72 13.05 -4.14
N GLY A 18 -27.52 13.13 -2.81
CA GLY A 18 -26.58 14.08 -2.21
C GLY A 18 -25.07 13.77 -2.29
N GLY A 19 -24.65 12.53 -2.57
CA GLY A 19 -23.24 12.10 -2.36
C GLY A 19 -22.36 11.99 -3.61
N THR A 20 -22.95 11.69 -4.77
CA THR A 20 -22.23 11.19 -5.95
C THR A 20 -21.20 12.18 -6.52
N LYS A 21 -21.49 13.49 -6.43
CA LYS A 21 -20.60 14.54 -6.96
C LYS A 21 -19.27 14.63 -6.21
N LYS A 22 -19.27 14.40 -4.89
CA LYS A 22 -18.05 14.40 -4.06
C LYS A 22 -17.19 13.19 -4.43
N ILE A 23 -17.82 12.03 -4.55
CA ILE A 23 -17.20 10.75 -4.93
C ILE A 23 -16.52 10.85 -6.29
N TRP A 24 -17.22 11.40 -7.30
CA TRP A 24 -16.68 11.56 -8.65
C TRP A 24 -15.48 12.53 -8.73
N ARG A 25 -15.52 13.63 -7.97
CA ARG A 25 -14.38 14.57 -7.88
C ARG A 25 -13.17 13.91 -7.25
N THR A 26 -13.36 13.19 -6.14
CA THR A 26 -12.30 12.46 -5.45
C THR A 26 -11.72 11.35 -6.31
N PHE A 27 -12.56 10.60 -7.02
CA PHE A 27 -12.13 9.57 -7.96
C PHE A 27 -11.18 10.14 -9.03
N TRP A 28 -11.56 11.24 -9.68
CA TRP A 28 -10.71 11.87 -10.68
C TRP A 28 -9.42 12.43 -10.11
N LEU A 29 -9.47 13.08 -8.93
CA LEU A 29 -8.26 13.57 -8.25
C LEU A 29 -7.26 12.44 -7.97
N LEU A 30 -7.74 11.34 -7.40
CA LEU A 30 -6.92 10.17 -7.08
C LEU A 30 -6.42 9.42 -8.32
N SER A 31 -7.24 9.38 -9.38
CA SER A 31 -6.87 8.80 -10.66
C SER A 31 -5.71 9.56 -11.29
N VAL A 32 -5.82 10.89 -11.37
CA VAL A 32 -4.76 11.76 -11.91
C VAL A 32 -3.46 11.62 -11.10
N ILE A 33 -3.53 11.65 -9.77
CA ILE A 33 -2.37 11.44 -8.90
C ILE A 33 -1.73 10.06 -9.17
N THR A 34 -2.54 9.00 -9.31
CA THR A 34 -2.03 7.65 -9.58
C THR A 34 -1.33 7.54 -10.93
N VAL A 35 -1.88 8.17 -11.98
CA VAL A 35 -1.26 8.18 -13.31
C VAL A 35 0.08 8.92 -13.27
N ILE A 36 0.16 10.05 -12.57
CA ILE A 36 1.40 10.81 -12.40
C ILE A 36 2.45 9.98 -11.65
N GLU A 37 2.04 9.33 -10.56
CA GLU A 37 2.91 8.47 -9.76
C GLU A 37 3.49 7.30 -10.58
N LEU A 38 2.67 6.67 -11.41
CA LEU A 38 3.10 5.60 -12.32
C LEU A 38 4.06 6.13 -13.41
N ALA A 39 3.77 7.30 -13.98
CA ALA A 39 4.63 7.93 -14.98
C ALA A 39 6.01 8.27 -14.42
N ILE A 40 6.07 8.79 -13.19
CA ILE A 40 7.33 9.02 -12.45
C ILE A 40 8.07 7.71 -12.23
N GLY A 41 7.36 6.66 -11.78
CA GLY A 41 7.93 5.31 -11.62
C GLY A 41 8.55 4.77 -12.90
N LEU A 42 7.87 4.92 -14.04
CA LEU A 42 8.34 4.48 -15.35
C LEU A 42 9.53 5.33 -15.85
N ALA A 43 9.52 6.64 -15.61
CA ALA A 43 10.63 7.52 -15.95
C ALA A 43 11.91 7.14 -15.20
N ILE A 44 11.80 6.85 -13.89
CA ILE A 44 12.93 6.36 -13.07
C ILE A 44 13.47 5.04 -13.61
N TYR A 45 12.59 4.12 -13.99
CA TYR A 45 12.99 2.82 -14.57
C TYR A 45 13.81 2.99 -15.85
N ASN A 46 13.43 3.93 -16.71
CA ASN A 46 14.16 4.24 -17.94
C ASN A 46 15.50 4.93 -17.64
N ILE A 47 15.56 5.85 -16.67
CA ILE A 47 16.80 6.52 -16.23
C ILE A 47 17.77 5.53 -15.57
N HIS A 48 17.27 4.49 -14.88
CA HIS A 48 18.08 3.43 -14.28
C HIS A 48 18.86 2.58 -15.29
N LYS A 49 18.46 2.56 -16.58
CA LYS A 49 19.17 1.86 -17.66
C LYS A 49 20.20 2.72 -18.39
N GLY A 50 20.28 4.03 -18.09
CA GLY A 50 21.24 4.96 -18.69
C GLY A 50 22.60 4.96 -18.00
N GLU A 51 23.63 5.43 -18.72
CA GLU A 51 25.06 5.31 -18.37
C GLU A 51 25.52 6.04 -17.08
N ALA A 52 24.67 6.85 -16.42
CA ALA A 52 25.01 7.54 -15.17
C ALA A 52 23.78 7.70 -14.24
N PRO A 53 23.35 6.66 -13.52
CA PRO A 53 22.23 6.76 -12.60
C PRO A 53 22.64 7.54 -11.35
N ASN A 54 22.09 8.74 -11.17
CA ASN A 54 22.26 9.50 -9.95
C ASN A 54 21.46 8.84 -8.82
N HIS A 55 22.12 7.99 -8.03
CA HIS A 55 21.50 7.11 -7.03
C HIS A 55 20.65 7.88 -6.01
N THR A 56 21.12 9.06 -5.59
CA THR A 56 20.40 9.97 -4.68
C THR A 56 19.06 10.43 -5.27
N LEU A 57 19.04 10.80 -6.54
CA LEU A 57 17.84 11.29 -7.21
C LEU A 57 16.79 10.19 -7.32
N VAL A 58 17.22 8.95 -7.59
CA VAL A 58 16.29 7.81 -7.62
C VAL A 58 15.74 7.47 -6.24
N LEU A 59 16.58 7.48 -5.21
CA LEU A 59 16.11 7.27 -3.82
C LEU A 59 15.09 8.34 -3.41
N MET A 60 15.33 9.61 -3.78
CA MET A 60 14.38 10.70 -3.54
C MET A 60 13.04 10.45 -4.22
N PHE A 61 13.03 10.13 -5.52
CA PHE A 61 11.78 9.86 -6.22
C PHE A 61 11.05 8.62 -5.71
N LYS A 62 11.78 7.56 -5.31
CA LYS A 62 11.17 6.38 -4.65
C LYS A 62 10.51 6.76 -3.33
N GLY A 63 11.14 7.64 -2.55
CA GLY A 63 10.56 8.20 -1.33
C GLY A 63 9.29 9.00 -1.61
N VAL A 64 9.32 9.89 -2.59
CA VAL A 64 8.15 10.70 -2.99
C VAL A 64 6.99 9.82 -3.44
N VAL A 65 7.25 8.85 -4.32
CA VAL A 65 6.23 7.89 -4.78
C VAL A 65 5.63 7.14 -3.59
N CYS A 66 6.46 6.62 -2.68
CA CYS A 66 5.99 5.92 -1.48
C CYS A 66 5.05 6.79 -0.62
N ILE A 67 5.42 8.05 -0.37
CA ILE A 67 4.59 8.99 0.40
C ILE A 67 3.28 9.28 -0.33
N LEU A 68 3.31 9.50 -1.65
CA LEU A 68 2.11 9.72 -2.46
C LEU A 68 1.18 8.50 -2.43
N THR A 69 1.72 7.28 -2.51
CA THR A 69 0.93 6.05 -2.40
C THR A 69 0.21 5.96 -1.06
N LEU A 70 0.90 6.27 0.05
CA LEU A 70 0.32 6.27 1.40
C LEU A 70 -0.75 7.36 1.57
N ALA A 71 -0.47 8.58 1.08
CA ALA A 71 -1.43 9.68 1.11
C ALA A 71 -2.70 9.35 0.32
N LYS A 72 -2.54 8.73 -0.86
CA LYS A 72 -3.65 8.20 -1.66
C LYS A 72 -4.47 7.18 -0.89
N ALA A 73 -3.81 6.20 -0.25
CA ALA A 73 -4.50 5.15 0.48
C ALA A 73 -5.33 5.73 1.62
N TYR A 74 -4.76 6.67 2.38
CA TYR A 74 -5.49 7.42 3.41
C TYR A 74 -6.70 8.18 2.84
N TYR A 75 -6.52 8.90 1.72
CA TYR A 75 -7.59 9.69 1.11
C TYR A 75 -8.73 8.83 0.55
N ILE A 76 -8.42 7.63 0.04
CA ILE A 76 -9.42 6.64 -0.38
C ILE A 76 -10.25 6.20 0.82
N VAL A 77 -9.58 5.80 1.90
CA VAL A 77 -10.23 5.30 3.12
C VAL A 77 -11.09 6.40 3.76
N SER A 78 -10.61 7.64 3.84
CA SER A 78 -11.36 8.73 4.45
C SER A 78 -12.63 9.10 3.68
N ILE A 79 -12.59 9.12 2.34
CA ILE A 79 -13.70 9.61 1.51
C ILE A 79 -14.63 8.50 1.01
N PHE A 80 -14.09 7.39 0.48
CA PHE A 80 -14.94 6.31 -0.07
C PHE A 80 -15.56 5.43 1.01
N MET A 81 -14.88 5.27 2.15
CA MET A 81 -15.44 4.49 3.26
C MET A 81 -16.20 5.36 4.26
N HIS A 82 -16.34 6.67 4.01
CA HIS A 82 -17.04 7.63 4.87
C HIS A 82 -16.55 7.63 6.34
N LEU A 83 -15.33 7.14 6.57
CA LEU A 83 -14.76 6.96 7.91
C LEU A 83 -14.45 8.29 8.60
N GLY A 84 -14.25 9.37 7.83
CA GLY A 84 -13.78 10.66 8.33
C GLY A 84 -14.77 11.40 9.24
N ASP A 85 -16.06 11.38 8.91
CA ASP A 85 -17.03 12.28 9.54
C ASP A 85 -18.03 11.55 10.47
N GLU A 86 -18.25 10.24 10.32
CA GLU A 86 -19.39 9.58 10.98
C GLU A 86 -19.03 8.31 11.79
N ILE A 87 -17.80 7.74 11.65
CA ILE A 87 -17.60 6.31 11.99
C ILE A 87 -16.33 5.95 12.77
N ARG A 88 -16.06 6.65 13.88
CA ARG A 88 -14.95 6.31 14.80
C ARG A 88 -14.93 4.83 15.22
N ASN A 89 -16.09 4.19 15.40
CA ASN A 89 -16.18 2.75 15.70
C ASN A 89 -15.77 1.85 14.52
N MET A 90 -16.04 2.25 13.27
CA MET A 90 -15.63 1.47 12.09
C MET A 90 -14.16 1.68 11.75
N ILE A 91 -13.57 2.84 12.10
CA ILE A 91 -12.11 3.00 12.05
C ILE A 91 -11.46 1.96 12.97
N MET A 92 -11.97 1.79 14.20
CA MET A 92 -11.40 0.84 15.16
C MET A 92 -11.46 -0.62 14.66
N THR A 93 -12.51 -1.04 13.96
CA THR A 93 -12.60 -2.41 13.44
C THR A 93 -11.67 -2.68 12.27
N ILE A 94 -11.21 -1.66 11.55
CA ILE A 94 -10.22 -1.78 10.48
C ILE A 94 -8.80 -1.63 11.02
N VAL A 95 -8.57 -0.63 11.88
CA VAL A 95 -7.24 -0.30 12.43
C VAL A 95 -6.74 -1.39 13.37
N VAL A 96 -7.58 -1.97 14.23
CA VAL A 96 -7.13 -3.00 15.19
C VAL A 96 -6.58 -4.24 14.46
N PRO A 97 -7.29 -4.87 13.51
CA PRO A 97 -6.73 -5.97 12.73
C PRO A 97 -5.48 -5.59 11.93
N LEU A 98 -5.43 -4.37 11.38
CA LEU A 98 -4.30 -3.90 10.58
C LEU A 98 -3.05 -3.67 11.43
N CYS A 99 -3.20 -3.14 12.65
CA CYS A 99 -2.13 -3.02 13.63
C CYS A 99 -1.63 -4.39 14.10
N LEU A 100 -2.54 -5.35 14.37
CA LEU A 100 -2.16 -6.72 14.70
C LEU A 100 -1.41 -7.41 13.54
N PHE A 101 -1.81 -7.14 12.30
CA PHE A 101 -1.12 -7.66 11.13
C PHE A 101 0.31 -7.11 11.01
N ILE A 102 0.51 -5.80 11.15
CA ILE A 102 1.86 -5.19 11.15
C ILE A 102 2.70 -5.77 12.29
N TRP A 103 2.12 -5.89 13.48
CA TRP A 103 2.80 -6.49 14.63
C TRP A 103 3.21 -7.95 14.35
N PHE A 104 2.34 -8.76 13.76
CA PHE A 104 2.66 -10.13 13.36
C PHE A 104 3.81 -10.19 12.36
N ILE A 105 3.85 -9.31 11.35
CA ILE A 105 4.98 -9.28 10.41
C ILE A 105 6.29 -9.03 11.16
N ILE A 106 6.32 -8.04 12.06
CA ILE A 106 7.52 -7.72 12.84
C ILE A 106 7.91 -8.90 13.73
N ALA A 107 6.95 -9.50 14.43
CA ALA A 107 7.19 -10.65 15.30
C ALA A 107 7.76 -11.84 14.52
N PHE A 108 7.18 -12.17 13.36
CA PHE A 108 7.68 -13.26 12.50
C PHE A 108 9.04 -12.95 11.88
N LEU A 109 9.33 -11.71 11.50
CA LEU A 109 10.66 -11.33 11.02
C LEU A 109 11.71 -11.48 12.14
N TRP A 110 11.36 -11.07 13.36
CA TRP A 110 12.24 -11.22 14.52
C TRP A 110 12.48 -12.68 14.86
N ASP A 111 11.41 -13.47 14.96
CA ASP A 111 11.49 -14.89 15.29
C ASP A 111 12.19 -15.69 14.18
N GLY A 112 11.92 -15.37 12.92
CA GLY A 112 12.65 -15.94 11.78
C GLY A 112 14.14 -15.60 11.79
N ASN A 113 14.51 -14.38 12.16
CA ASN A 113 15.91 -13.98 12.32
C ASN A 113 16.58 -14.71 13.50
N SER A 114 15.86 -14.85 14.63
CA SER A 114 16.31 -15.62 15.79
C SER A 114 16.55 -17.09 15.41
N TRP A 115 15.57 -17.73 14.78
CA TRP A 115 15.65 -19.11 14.29
C TRP A 115 16.84 -19.33 13.34
N LYS A 116 17.05 -18.40 12.39
CA LYS A 116 18.21 -18.45 11.48
C LYS A 116 19.53 -18.36 12.25
N ASN A 117 19.61 -17.47 13.24
CA ASN A 117 20.81 -17.31 14.06
C ASN A 117 21.11 -18.58 14.85
N LEU A 118 20.12 -19.11 15.59
CA LEU A 118 20.30 -20.31 16.43
C LEU A 118 20.72 -21.54 15.61
N ARG A 119 20.18 -21.71 14.39
CA ARG A 119 20.56 -22.81 13.49
C ARG A 119 21.97 -22.70 12.92
N ASN A 120 22.46 -21.48 12.72
CA ASN A 120 23.79 -21.27 12.15
C ASN A 120 24.89 -21.16 13.23
N THR A 121 24.50 -20.96 14.50
CA THR A 121 25.43 -20.76 15.62
C THR A 121 25.38 -21.87 16.67
N ASP A 122 24.57 -22.93 16.47
CA ASP A 122 24.36 -24.01 17.46
C ASP A 122 24.10 -23.43 18.86
N ALA A 123 23.03 -22.63 18.99
CA ALA A 123 22.67 -21.89 20.21
C ALA A 123 23.75 -20.92 20.74
N GLY A 124 24.59 -20.36 19.85
CA GLY A 124 25.64 -19.41 20.20
C GLY A 124 27.01 -20.04 20.50
N SER A 125 27.16 -21.35 20.33
CA SER A 125 28.44 -22.05 20.49
C SER A 125 29.41 -21.88 19.31
N ARG A 126 28.93 -21.40 18.15
CA ARG A 126 29.74 -21.09 16.96
C ARG A 126 29.51 -19.66 16.47
N GLU A 127 30.57 -18.99 16.00
CA GLU A 127 30.43 -17.66 15.39
C GLU A 127 29.64 -17.74 14.07
N TYR A 128 28.68 -16.84 13.89
CA TYR A 128 27.90 -16.70 12.67
C TYR A 128 28.79 -16.28 11.49
N LYS A 129 29.33 -17.25 10.74
CA LYS A 129 29.95 -16.97 9.44
C LYS A 129 28.86 -16.80 8.40
N THR A 130 28.71 -15.57 7.90
CA THR A 130 27.94 -15.33 6.69
C THR A 130 28.76 -15.89 5.54
N GLU A 131 28.36 -17.04 5.00
CA GLU A 131 28.92 -17.51 3.72
C GLU A 131 28.50 -16.48 2.67
N GLN A 132 29.44 -15.61 2.28
CA GLN A 132 29.27 -14.76 1.11
C GLN A 132 29.21 -15.70 -0.08
N VAL A 133 28.01 -16.11 -0.48
CA VAL A 133 27.80 -16.76 -1.77
C VAL A 133 28.41 -15.83 -2.79
N ALA A 134 29.53 -16.25 -3.38
CA ALA A 134 30.29 -15.46 -4.33
C ALA A 134 29.30 -14.94 -5.37
N LYS A 135 29.21 -13.61 -5.49
CA LYS A 135 28.44 -12.94 -6.53
C LYS A 135 28.81 -13.66 -7.83
N PRO A 136 27.89 -14.34 -8.53
CA PRO A 136 28.26 -15.04 -9.75
C PRO A 136 28.88 -13.98 -10.66
N ALA A 137 30.11 -14.24 -11.09
CA ALA A 137 30.86 -13.34 -11.95
C ALA A 137 29.92 -12.90 -13.08
N ALA A 138 29.76 -11.58 -13.24
CA ALA A 138 29.02 -11.04 -14.36
C ALA A 138 29.62 -11.67 -15.62
N ILE A 139 28.83 -12.49 -16.31
CA ILE A 139 29.21 -13.03 -17.61
C ILE A 139 29.46 -11.80 -18.48
N GLU A 140 30.73 -11.56 -18.82
CA GLU A 140 31.10 -10.60 -19.85
C GLU A 140 30.41 -11.03 -21.15
N LYS A 141 29.25 -10.42 -21.44
CA LYS A 141 28.70 -10.39 -22.79
C LYS A 141 29.62 -9.53 -23.63
N GLY A 142 30.68 -10.12 -24.18
CA GLY A 142 31.66 -9.35 -24.93
C GLY A 142 32.82 -10.12 -25.55
N ALA A 143 32.68 -11.40 -25.89
CA ALA A 143 33.60 -12.08 -26.80
C ALA A 143 32.81 -12.56 -28.01
N LYS A 144 32.70 -11.69 -29.01
CA LYS A 144 32.37 -12.06 -30.39
C LYS A 144 33.67 -12.57 -31.01
N ASP A 145 33.67 -13.84 -31.39
CA ASP A 145 34.31 -14.32 -32.62
C ASP A 145 33.21 -14.94 -33.48
#